data_AF-A0A1H7UL16-F1
#
_entry.id   AF-A0A1H7UL16-F1
#
_cell.length_a   1.000
_cell.length_b   1.000
_cell.length_c   1.000
_cell.angle_alpha   90.00
_cell.angle_beta   90.00
_cell.angle_gamma   90.00
#
_symmetry.space_group_name_H-M   'P 1'
#
loop_
_entity.id
_entity.type
_entity.pdbx_description
1 polymer ?
#
loop_
_entity_poly.entity_id
_entity_poly.type
_entity_poly.pdbx_seq_one_letter_code
_entity_poly.pdbx_strand_id
1 'polypeptide(L)'
;MLPFLVPAPGSFPEEWLVMRVSEVNGAELDYWVARALGMMPTILRPQGRPSCFVIPAKREAFSFAPSSMWSDGGPIIDRERISFRWDGFGATRWCIAVKQGFRTVEANGETLLVAAMRAVVIDQFGDLELHPVKLPREGSY
;
A
#
# COMPACT_ATOMS: atom_id res chain seq x y z
N MET A 1 21.28 18.30 -11.11
CA MET A 1 20.15 17.37 -11.26
C MET A 1 20.74 16.06 -11.79
N LEU A 2 21.10 15.14 -10.89
CA LEU A 2 21.69 13.86 -11.29
C LEU A 2 20.57 12.85 -11.50
N PRO A 3 20.57 12.09 -12.62
CA PRO A 3 19.60 11.04 -12.84
C PRO A 3 19.81 9.94 -11.81
N PHE A 4 18.72 9.47 -11.20
CA PHE A 4 18.76 8.31 -10.31
C PHE A 4 19.07 7.09 -11.18
N LEU A 5 20.31 6.60 -11.11
CA LEU A 5 20.76 5.44 -11.86
C LEU A 5 20.12 4.19 -11.23
N VAL A 6 19.18 3.57 -11.91
CA VAL A 6 18.63 2.26 -11.51
C VAL A 6 19.75 1.23 -11.69
N PRO A 7 20.18 0.52 -10.63
CA PRO A 7 21.25 -0.46 -10.75
C PRO A 7 20.78 -1.72 -11.49
N ALA A 8 21.73 -2.43 -12.11
CA ALA A 8 21.46 -3.63 -12.89
C ALA A 8 20.89 -4.78 -12.02
N PRO A 9 19.93 -5.56 -12.56
CA PRO A 9 19.28 -6.65 -11.82
C PRO A 9 20.31 -7.72 -11.44
N GLY A 10 20.47 -8.00 -10.14
CA GLY A 10 21.39 -9.01 -9.60
C GLY A 10 22.50 -8.47 -8.69
N SER A 11 22.56 -7.17 -8.42
CA SER A 11 23.57 -6.53 -7.56
C SER A 11 23.07 -6.07 -6.19
N PHE A 12 21.91 -6.57 -5.75
CA PHE A 12 21.35 -6.20 -4.44
C PHE A 12 21.81 -7.20 -3.37
N PRO A 13 22.51 -6.75 -2.30
CA PRO A 13 22.84 -7.62 -1.17
C PRO A 13 21.56 -8.14 -0.49
N GLU A 14 21.62 -9.32 0.13
CA GLU A 14 20.47 -10.06 0.74
C GLU A 14 19.63 -9.25 1.76
N GLU A 15 20.10 -8.08 2.18
CA GLU A 15 19.38 -7.10 3.00
C GLU A 15 18.34 -6.24 2.27
N TRP A 16 18.21 -6.37 0.95
CA TRP A 16 17.18 -5.70 0.14
C TRP A 16 16.10 -6.70 -0.29
N LEU A 17 15.31 -7.19 0.67
CA LEU A 17 14.10 -7.94 0.36
C LEU A 17 13.08 -7.01 -0.30
N VAL A 18 13.11 -6.98 -1.62
CA VAL A 18 12.11 -6.34 -2.45
C VAL A 18 10.83 -7.17 -2.39
N MET A 19 9.76 -6.57 -1.89
CA MET A 19 8.44 -7.23 -1.80
C MET A 19 7.57 -6.84 -2.98
N ARG A 20 6.77 -7.80 -3.44
CA ARG A 20 5.75 -7.56 -4.47
C ARG A 20 4.54 -6.90 -3.82
N VAL A 21 3.94 -5.92 -4.48
CA VAL A 21 2.73 -5.26 -3.95
C VAL A 21 1.59 -6.27 -3.76
N SER A 22 1.54 -7.33 -4.58
CA SER A 22 0.59 -8.44 -4.45
C SER A 22 0.70 -9.24 -3.14
N GLU A 23 1.85 -9.18 -2.45
CA GLU A 23 2.11 -9.90 -1.19
C GLU A 23 1.84 -9.01 0.03
N VAL A 24 1.79 -7.69 -0.16
CA VAL A 24 1.59 -6.72 0.93
C VAL A 24 0.12 -6.67 1.35
N ASN A 25 -0.12 -6.69 2.67
CA ASN A 25 -1.43 -6.78 3.29
C ASN A 25 -1.50 -6.01 4.61
N GLY A 26 -2.73 -5.72 5.07
CA GLY A 26 -2.99 -5.12 6.39
C GLY A 26 -2.23 -3.81 6.61
N ALA A 27 -1.64 -3.65 7.81
CA ALA A 27 -0.97 -2.41 8.20
C ALA A 27 0.21 -2.01 7.29
N GLU A 28 0.88 -2.97 6.65
CA GLU A 28 1.94 -2.65 5.69
C GLU A 28 1.37 -2.07 4.40
N LEU A 29 0.25 -2.62 3.91
CA LEU A 29 -0.44 -2.07 2.75
C LEU A 29 -0.94 -0.66 3.05
N ASP A 30 -1.55 -0.46 4.23
CA ASP A 30 -2.03 0.84 4.69
C ASP A 30 -0.89 1.87 4.82
N TYR A 31 0.28 1.44 5.31
CA TYR A 31 1.48 2.26 5.37
C TYR A 31 1.91 2.72 3.97
N TRP A 32 1.98 1.81 3.00
CA TRP A 32 2.40 2.14 1.64
C TRP A 32 1.39 3.02 0.91
N VAL A 33 0.09 2.82 1.15
CA VAL A 33 -0.95 3.74 0.68
C VAL A 33 -0.71 5.12 1.26
N ALA A 34 -0.48 5.26 2.56
CA ALA A 34 -0.23 6.55 3.17
C ALA A 34 1.01 7.25 2.56
N ARG A 35 2.08 6.50 2.30
CA ARG A 35 3.26 7.02 1.59
C ARG A 35 2.93 7.46 0.17
N ALA A 36 2.14 6.69 -0.57
CA ALA A 36 1.72 7.05 -1.93
C ALA A 36 0.90 8.34 -1.97
N LEU A 37 0.12 8.59 -0.92
CA LEU A 37 -0.66 9.80 -0.75
C LEU A 37 0.16 11.00 -0.21
N GLY A 38 1.47 10.85 -0.04
CA GLY A 38 2.37 11.92 0.45
C GLY A 38 2.27 12.17 1.95
N MET A 39 1.74 11.23 2.72
CA MET A 39 1.64 11.32 4.18
C MET A 39 2.91 10.75 4.87
N MET A 40 3.01 10.98 6.19
CA MET A 40 4.07 10.43 7.04
C MET A 40 3.51 9.35 7.96
N PRO A 41 3.41 8.09 7.48
CA PRO A 41 2.92 6.98 8.28
C PRO A 41 4.02 6.35 9.16
N THR A 42 3.56 5.68 10.21
CA THR A 42 4.33 4.74 11.03
C THR A 42 3.46 3.52 11.34
N ILE A 43 4.08 2.37 11.60
CA ILE A 43 3.35 1.19 12.07
C ILE A 43 3.60 1.04 13.57
N LEU A 44 2.52 1.03 14.35
CA LEU A 44 2.55 0.78 15.79
C LEU A 44 1.87 -0.56 16.08
N ARG A 45 2.08 -1.09 17.30
CA ARG A 45 1.47 -2.33 17.77
C ARG A 45 0.55 -2.11 18.97
N PRO A 46 -0.56 -1.37 18.83
CA PRO A 46 -1.54 -1.28 19.92
C PRO A 46 -2.05 -2.69 20.24
N GLN A 47 -1.93 -3.10 21.50
CA GLN A 47 -2.35 -4.43 21.97
C GLN A 47 -1.69 -5.59 21.19
N GLY A 48 -0.46 -5.39 20.70
CA GLY A 48 0.33 -6.40 19.98
C GLY A 48 -0.03 -6.57 18.50
N ARG A 49 -1.08 -5.90 17.99
CA ARG A 49 -1.51 -5.99 16.59
C ARG A 49 -0.92 -4.84 15.76
N PRO A 50 -0.26 -5.11 14.62
CA PRO A 50 0.29 -4.06 13.78
C PRO A 50 -0.85 -3.23 13.17
N SER A 51 -0.77 -1.91 13.31
CA SER A 51 -1.71 -0.94 12.76
C SER A 51 -0.96 0.27 12.19
N CYS A 52 -1.40 0.79 11.04
CA CYS A 52 -0.84 1.99 10.44
C CYS A 52 -1.43 3.25 11.10
N PHE A 53 -0.55 4.17 11.49
CA PHE A 53 -0.89 5.49 12.00
C PHE A 53 -0.26 6.56 11.13
N VAL A 54 -1.00 7.61 10.82
CA VAL A 54 -0.48 8.80 10.16
C VAL A 54 -0.25 9.88 11.21
N ILE A 55 0.91 10.53 11.15
CA ILE A 55 1.27 11.63 12.05
C ILE A 55 1.27 12.95 11.24
N PRO A 56 0.22 13.77 11.34
CA PRO A 56 0.23 15.08 10.70
C PRO A 56 1.17 16.04 11.44
N ALA A 57 1.84 16.93 10.70
CA ALA A 57 2.81 17.87 11.29
C ALA A 57 2.27 18.77 12.42
N LYS A 58 0.94 18.91 12.56
CA LYS A 58 0.29 19.81 13.53
C LYS A 58 -0.96 19.19 14.19
N ARG A 59 -1.14 17.87 14.13
CA ARG A 59 -2.31 17.20 14.73
C ARG A 59 -1.90 15.90 15.40
N GLU A 60 -2.78 15.38 16.23
CA GLU A 60 -2.61 14.06 16.83
C GLU A 60 -2.54 12.97 15.75
N ALA A 61 -1.75 11.94 16.04
CA ALA A 61 -1.67 10.76 15.20
C ALA A 61 -3.03 10.06 15.15
N PHE A 62 -3.43 9.60 13.97
CA PHE A 62 -4.69 8.87 13.80
C PHE A 62 -4.45 7.54 13.08
N SER A 63 -5.29 6.55 13.40
CA SER A 63 -5.28 5.25 12.72
C SER A 63 -5.73 5.43 11.28
N PHE A 64 -5.04 4.79 10.35
CA PHE A 64 -5.36 4.84 8.93
C PHE A 64 -5.32 3.43 8.37
N ALA A 65 -6.48 2.92 7.96
CA ALA A 65 -6.66 1.52 7.58
C ALA A 65 -7.45 1.36 6.27
N PRO A 66 -7.05 2.03 5.16
CA PRO A 66 -7.83 2.05 3.92
C PRO A 66 -7.99 0.69 3.24
N SER A 67 -7.16 -0.31 3.56
CA SER A 67 -7.31 -1.68 3.03
C SER A 67 -8.43 -2.48 3.71
N SER A 68 -8.94 -2.02 4.85
CA SER A 68 -9.92 -2.75 5.67
C SER A 68 -11.09 -1.91 6.17
N MET A 69 -10.98 -0.58 6.17
CA MET A 69 -12.01 0.35 6.63
C MET A 69 -12.53 1.23 5.49
N TRP A 70 -13.82 1.13 5.19
CA TRP A 70 -14.47 1.90 4.13
C TRP A 70 -14.43 3.41 4.33
N SER A 71 -14.45 3.88 5.58
CA SER A 71 -14.31 5.30 5.90
C SER A 71 -13.01 5.92 5.37
N ASP A 72 -11.96 5.11 5.27
CA ASP A 72 -10.62 5.53 4.85
C ASP A 72 -10.41 5.22 3.37
N GLY A 73 -10.80 4.01 2.93
CA GLY A 73 -10.57 3.53 1.57
C GLY A 73 -11.54 4.06 0.53
N GLY A 74 -12.82 4.27 0.89
CA GLY A 74 -13.86 4.75 -0.03
C GLY A 74 -13.53 6.09 -0.67
N PRO A 75 -13.17 7.13 0.12
CA PRO A 75 -12.76 8.42 -0.44
C PRO A 75 -11.55 8.35 -1.38
N ILE A 76 -10.63 7.40 -1.17
CA ILE A 76 -9.46 7.19 -2.04
C ILE A 76 -9.90 6.60 -3.39
N ILE A 77 -10.80 5.61 -3.38
CA ILE A 77 -11.35 4.99 -4.59
C ILE A 77 -11.99 6.04 -5.49
N ASP A 78 -12.83 6.91 -4.92
CA ASP A 78 -13.49 7.99 -5.66
C ASP A 78 -12.47 8.99 -6.23
N ARG A 79 -11.50 9.42 -5.40
CA ARG A 79 -10.46 10.37 -5.80
C ARG A 79 -9.59 9.86 -6.94
N GLU A 80 -9.21 8.59 -6.87
CA GLU A 80 -8.31 7.92 -7.81
C GLU A 80 -9.05 7.31 -9.02
N ARG A 81 -10.39 7.45 -9.07
CA ARG A 81 -11.26 6.94 -10.15
C ARG A 81 -11.05 5.45 -10.41
N ILE A 82 -10.99 4.67 -9.33
CA ILE A 82 -10.75 3.23 -9.41
C ILE A 82 -12.05 2.52 -9.78
N SER A 83 -11.99 1.74 -10.85
CA SER A 83 -13.06 0.86 -11.29
C SER A 83 -12.76 -0.58 -10.91
N PHE A 84 -13.79 -1.43 -10.87
CA PHE A 84 -13.64 -2.81 -10.43
C PHE A 84 -14.23 -3.77 -11.45
N ARG A 85 -13.58 -4.92 -11.59
CA ARG A 85 -14.15 -6.11 -12.21
C ARG A 85 -13.92 -7.32 -11.32
N TRP A 86 -14.89 -8.23 -11.32
CA TRP A 86 -14.74 -9.53 -10.70
C TRP A 86 -14.14 -10.48 -11.72
N ASP A 87 -13.13 -11.25 -11.33
CA ASP A 87 -12.62 -12.29 -12.21
C ASP A 87 -13.67 -13.42 -12.34
N GLY A 88 -13.92 -13.87 -13.57
CA GLY A 88 -15.13 -14.59 -13.97
C GLY A 88 -15.25 -16.04 -13.46
N PHE A 89 -16.48 -16.56 -13.56
CA PHE A 89 -16.98 -17.93 -13.28
C PHE A 89 -16.08 -18.85 -12.43
N GLY A 90 -16.36 -18.90 -11.14
CA GLY A 90 -15.76 -19.84 -10.17
C GLY A 90 -14.74 -19.20 -9.23
N ALA A 91 -14.21 -18.03 -9.56
CA ALA A 91 -13.32 -17.26 -8.69
C ALA A 91 -14.11 -16.37 -7.73
N THR A 92 -14.76 -16.96 -6.73
CA THR A 92 -15.48 -16.23 -5.66
C THR A 92 -14.58 -15.44 -4.70
N ARG A 93 -13.29 -15.25 -5.02
CA ARG A 93 -12.27 -14.84 -4.04
C ARG A 93 -11.43 -13.61 -4.41
N TRP A 94 -11.49 -13.13 -5.65
CA TRP A 94 -10.57 -12.08 -6.10
C TRP A 94 -11.28 -10.98 -6.86
N CYS A 95 -11.00 -9.75 -6.43
CA CYS A 95 -11.40 -8.51 -7.09
C CYS A 95 -10.20 -7.95 -7.87
N ILE A 96 -10.46 -7.41 -9.06
CA ILE A 96 -9.48 -6.66 -9.83
C ILE A 96 -9.89 -5.18 -9.79
N ALA A 97 -8.99 -4.36 -9.26
CA ALA A 97 -9.09 -2.91 -9.29
C ALA A 97 -8.32 -2.37 -10.48
N VAL A 98 -8.94 -1.45 -11.23
CA VAL A 98 -8.34 -0.78 -12.39
C VAL A 98 -8.33 0.72 -12.12
N LYS A 99 -7.15 1.27 -11.93
CA LYS A 99 -6.91 2.70 -11.75
C LYS A 99 -6.52 3.32 -13.09
N GLN A 100 -7.27 4.33 -13.53
CA GLN A 100 -6.97 5.06 -14.75
C GLN A 100 -6.18 6.34 -14.43
N GLY A 101 -4.96 6.42 -14.93
CA GLY A 101 -4.08 7.58 -14.78
C GLY A 101 -3.27 7.86 -16.05
N PHE A 102 -2.03 8.33 -15.91
CA PHE A 102 -1.09 8.41 -17.04
C PHE A 102 -0.77 7.02 -17.63
N ARG A 103 -0.87 5.98 -16.80
CA ARG A 103 -0.89 4.57 -17.20
C ARG A 103 -2.10 3.91 -16.56
N THR A 104 -2.61 2.87 -17.20
CA THR A 104 -3.61 2.00 -16.57
C THR A 104 -2.89 1.00 -15.69
N VAL A 105 -3.30 0.93 -14.41
CA VAL A 105 -2.76 -0.02 -13.45
C VAL A 105 -3.87 -0.97 -13.02
N GLU A 106 -3.57 -2.26 -13.03
CA GLU A 106 -4.45 -3.30 -12.49
C GLU A 106 -3.81 -3.95 -11.26
N ALA A 107 -4.61 -4.23 -10.24
CA ALA A 107 -4.18 -4.98 -9.08
C ALA A 107 -5.28 -5.91 -8.59
N ASN A 108 -4.90 -7.10 -8.13
CA ASN A 108 -5.81 -8.08 -7.54
C ASN A 108 -5.80 -8.01 -6.01
N GLY A 109 -6.95 -8.34 -5.40
CA GLY A 109 -7.07 -8.46 -3.95
C GLY A 109 -8.24 -9.32 -3.54
N GLU A 110 -8.16 -9.84 -2.32
CA GLU A 110 -9.19 -10.66 -1.69
C GLU A 110 -10.46 -9.86 -1.37
N THR A 111 -10.33 -8.53 -1.32
CA THR A 111 -11.43 -7.58 -1.17
C THR A 111 -11.26 -6.41 -2.14
N LEU A 112 -12.35 -5.66 -2.38
CA LEU A 112 -12.34 -4.42 -3.17
C LEU A 112 -11.30 -3.42 -2.64
N LEU A 113 -11.24 -3.23 -1.33
CA LEU A 113 -10.32 -2.29 -0.69
C LEU A 113 -8.86 -2.73 -0.85
N VAL A 114 -8.55 -4.01 -0.64
CA VAL A 114 -7.18 -4.52 -0.83
C VAL A 114 -6.75 -4.35 -2.28
N ALA A 115 -7.60 -4.71 -3.25
CA ALA A 115 -7.30 -4.54 -4.67
C ALA A 115 -7.05 -3.06 -5.01
N ALA A 116 -7.93 -2.16 -4.57
CA ALA A 116 -7.81 -0.73 -4.82
C ALA A 116 -6.52 -0.14 -4.23
N MET A 117 -6.21 -0.47 -2.98
CA MET A 117 -5.02 0.02 -2.30
C MET A 117 -3.73 -0.46 -2.95
N ARG A 118 -3.68 -1.72 -3.41
CA ARG A 118 -2.56 -2.22 -4.21
C ARG A 118 -2.40 -1.45 -5.51
N ALA A 119 -3.49 -1.14 -6.22
CA ALA A 119 -3.42 -0.35 -7.46
C ALA A 119 -2.86 1.07 -7.22
N VAL A 120 -3.22 1.72 -6.09
CA VAL A 120 -2.65 3.03 -5.71
C VAL A 120 -1.15 2.94 -5.46
N VAL A 121 -0.70 1.89 -4.76
CA VAL A 121 0.71 1.67 -4.45
C VAL A 121 1.51 1.38 -5.72
N ILE A 122 1.00 0.53 -6.62
CA ILE A 122 1.65 0.20 -7.90
C ILE A 122 1.76 1.44 -8.81
N ASP A 123 0.74 2.29 -8.86
CA ASP A 123 0.78 3.52 -9.67
C ASP A 123 1.88 4.48 -9.21
N GLN A 124 2.18 4.51 -7.92
CA GLN A 124 3.20 5.38 -7.35
C GLN A 124 4.61 4.78 -7.33
N PHE A 125 4.75 3.49 -7.04
CA PHE A 125 6.04 2.84 -6.76
C PHE A 125 6.38 1.69 -7.71
N GLY A 126 5.47 1.25 -8.57
CA GLY A 126 5.62 0.02 -9.34
C GLY A 126 5.29 -1.24 -8.54
N ASP A 127 5.35 -2.40 -9.20
CA ASP A 127 4.86 -3.69 -8.67
C ASP A 127 5.90 -4.46 -7.85
N LEU A 128 7.19 -4.22 -8.09
CA LEU A 128 8.31 -4.98 -7.54
C LEU A 128 9.30 -4.08 -6.78
N GLU A 129 8.90 -2.99 -6.13
CA GLU A 129 9.86 -2.05 -5.53
C GLU A 129 9.47 -1.57 -4.12
N LEU A 130 8.88 -2.44 -3.30
CA LEU A 130 8.63 -2.11 -1.90
C LEU A 130 9.70 -2.68 -0.97
N HIS A 131 10.24 -1.83 -0.09
CA HIS A 131 11.12 -2.27 0.98
C HIS A 131 10.33 -2.76 2.19
N PRO A 132 10.88 -3.63 3.06
CA PRO A 132 10.23 -4.03 4.29
C PRO A 132 10.03 -2.83 5.20
N VAL A 133 8.82 -2.68 5.76
CA VAL A 133 8.57 -1.62 6.74
C VAL A 133 9.25 -2.01 8.05
N LYS A 134 10.32 -1.31 8.43
CA LYS A 134 10.97 -1.53 9.72
C LYS A 134 10.03 -1.12 10.85
N LEU A 135 9.66 -2.08 11.67
CA LEU A 135 8.84 -1.83 12.85
C LEU A 135 9.69 -1.24 13.97
N PRO A 136 9.16 -0.27 14.75
CA PRO A 136 9.82 0.16 15.97
C PRO A 136 10.04 -1.03 16.91
N ARG A 137 11.15 -1.03 17.65
CA ARG A 137 11.38 -2.03 18.71
C ARG A 137 10.31 -1.85 19.79
N GLU A 138 9.78 -2.97 20.30
CA GLU A 138 8.84 -2.94 21.43
C GLU A 138 9.42 -2.07 22.57
N GLY A 139 8.61 -1.15 23.09
CA GLY A 139 9.00 -0.28 24.22
C GLY A 139 9.60 1.09 23.86
N SER A 140 9.55 1.52 22.60
CA SER A 140 9.89 2.89 22.22
C SER A 140 8.64 3.74 21.98
N TYR A 141 8.13 4.36 23.05
CA TYR A 141 7.17 5.47 23.02
C TYR A 141 7.80 6.68 23.70
#